data_AF-A0A915CMJ9-F1
#
_entry.id   AF-A0A915CMJ9-F1
#
_cell.length_a   1.000
_cell.length_b   1.000
_cell.length_c   1.000
_cell.angle_alpha   90.00
_cell.angle_beta   90.00
_cell.angle_gamma   90.00
#
_symmetry.space_group_name_H-M   'P 1'
#
loop_
_entity.id
_entity.type
_entity.pdbx_description
1 polymer ?
#
loop_
_entity_poly.entity_id
_entity_poly.type
_entity_poly.pdbx_seq_one_letter_code
_entity_poly.pdbx_strand_id
1 'polypeptide(L)'
;MLVAYQGKNYFGMQIQKDAAQPTIEFHLLKALFELGYITEEERIVPNKFYFQRAARTDKGVSAVRQMCSMFLPLNEDLAKSAHKKEPPTFNAQKGCDYRTYSYTLPTYAFAPTKELTNNAYRISEERLKEVNETLNKFVGTHNFYNYTSKKEHSDKSCIRIYRIPEYLCQRPKLYVASDQENDWCDYSSYPWIYEPTRSAKIVLKKKGWTFLKHQVKACY
;
A
#
# COMPACT_ATOMS: atom_id res chain seq x y z
N MET A 1 3.84 12.64 -11.24
CA MET A 1 2.44 12.63 -10.76
C MET A 1 2.35 11.83 -9.47
N LEU A 2 1.69 12.37 -8.45
CA LEU A 2 1.36 11.66 -7.20
C LEU A 2 -0.14 11.31 -7.23
N VAL A 3 -0.48 10.04 -6.98
CA VAL A 3 -1.86 9.52 -7.06
C VAL A 3 -2.20 8.75 -5.79
N ALA A 4 -3.44 8.92 -5.32
CA ALA A 4 -4.05 8.08 -4.29
C ALA A 4 -5.25 7.34 -4.90
N TYR A 5 -5.51 6.11 -4.44
CA TYR A 5 -6.64 5.31 -4.89
C TYR A 5 -7.07 4.25 -3.88
N GLN A 6 -8.34 3.89 -3.96
CA GLN A 6 -8.96 2.79 -3.23
C GLN A 6 -8.95 1.53 -4.11
N GLY A 7 -8.34 0.44 -3.64
CA GLY A 7 -8.03 -0.71 -4.49
C GLY A 7 -9.11 -1.79 -4.61
N LYS A 8 -10.19 -1.75 -3.81
CA LYS A 8 -11.11 -2.90 -3.58
C LYS A 8 -11.69 -3.50 -4.87
N ASN A 9 -12.01 -2.67 -5.85
CA ASN A 9 -12.65 -3.08 -7.10
C ASN A 9 -11.68 -3.13 -8.28
N TYR A 10 -10.37 -3.08 -8.04
CA TYR A 10 -9.36 -3.04 -9.09
C TYR A 10 -8.43 -4.25 -9.04
N PHE A 11 -8.01 -4.71 -10.21
CA PHE A 11 -7.08 -5.84 -10.35
C PHE A 11 -5.62 -5.38 -10.26
N GLY A 12 -5.36 -4.45 -9.34
CA GLY A 12 -4.06 -3.88 -9.06
C GLY A 12 -3.74 -2.64 -9.89
N MET A 13 -2.49 -2.18 -9.77
CA MET A 13 -2.02 -0.98 -10.47
C MET A 13 -1.95 -1.20 -11.98
N GLN A 14 -1.24 -2.24 -12.41
CA GLN A 14 -0.80 -2.41 -13.80
C GLN A 14 -1.87 -3.10 -14.65
N ILE A 15 -2.07 -2.61 -15.88
CA ILE A 15 -2.93 -3.27 -16.88
C ILE A 15 -2.46 -4.72 -17.08
N GLN A 16 -3.43 -5.64 -17.08
CA GLN A 16 -3.23 -7.06 -17.37
C GLN A 16 -3.93 -7.38 -18.68
N LYS A 17 -3.31 -8.22 -19.52
CA LYS A 17 -3.83 -8.54 -20.87
C LYS A 17 -5.17 -9.28 -20.85
N ASP A 18 -5.40 -10.07 -19.80
CA ASP A 18 -6.54 -11.00 -19.70
C ASP A 18 -7.55 -10.59 -18.62
N ALA A 19 -7.46 -9.36 -18.11
CA ALA A 19 -8.36 -8.92 -17.05
C ALA A 19 -9.66 -8.38 -17.63
N ALA A 20 -10.75 -9.10 -17.36
CA ALA A 20 -12.12 -8.60 -17.56
C ALA A 20 -12.45 -7.38 -16.66
N GLN A 21 -11.59 -7.05 -15.71
CA GLN A 21 -11.82 -6.08 -14.66
C GLN A 21 -10.78 -4.95 -14.73
N PRO A 22 -11.17 -3.70 -14.45
CA PRO A 22 -10.29 -2.56 -14.64
C PRO A 22 -9.13 -2.56 -13.63
N THR A 23 -8.07 -1.86 -14.03
CA THR A 23 -6.89 -1.58 -13.20
C THR A 23 -6.78 -0.08 -12.98
N ILE A 24 -5.93 0.34 -12.04
CA ILE A 24 -5.72 1.78 -11.81
C ILE A 24 -5.12 2.45 -13.07
N GLU A 25 -4.15 1.80 -13.72
CA GLU A 25 -3.56 2.31 -14.95
C GLU A 25 -4.56 2.43 -16.09
N PHE A 26 -5.53 1.53 -16.21
CA PHE A 26 -6.59 1.65 -17.23
C PHE A 26 -7.32 2.99 -17.13
N HIS A 27 -7.80 3.34 -15.94
CA HIS A 27 -8.53 4.60 -15.75
C HIS A 27 -7.61 5.82 -15.87
N LEU A 28 -6.38 5.72 -15.37
CA LEU A 28 -5.42 6.80 -15.45
C LEU A 28 -5.05 7.15 -16.90
N LEU A 29 -4.75 6.13 -17.71
CA LEU A 29 -4.42 6.30 -19.12
C LEU A 29 -5.63 6.75 -19.94
N LYS A 30 -6.82 6.22 -19.62
CA LYS A 30 -8.07 6.68 -20.22
C LYS A 30 -8.29 8.17 -19.96
N ALA A 31 -8.12 8.64 -18.72
CA ALA A 31 -8.27 10.05 -18.38
C ALA A 31 -7.24 10.94 -19.10
N LEU A 32 -5.96 10.51 -19.17
CA LEU A 32 -4.94 11.24 -19.92
C LEU A 32 -5.28 11.37 -21.41
N PHE A 33 -5.84 10.32 -22.01
CA PHE A 33 -6.29 10.32 -23.40
C PHE A 33 -7.51 11.24 -23.61
N GLU A 34 -8.53 11.13 -22.76
CA GLU A 34 -9.75 11.96 -22.83
C GLU A 34 -9.44 13.46 -22.64
N LEU A 35 -8.39 13.78 -21.88
CA LEU A 35 -7.88 15.14 -21.69
C LEU A 35 -6.92 15.59 -22.80
N GLY A 36 -6.64 14.76 -23.80
CA GLY A 36 -5.76 15.08 -24.93
C GLY A 36 -4.27 15.15 -24.61
N TYR A 37 -3.83 14.61 -23.46
CA TYR A 37 -2.41 14.61 -23.08
C TYR A 37 -1.60 13.51 -23.76
N ILE A 38 -2.26 12.45 -24.20
CA ILE A 38 -1.63 11.32 -24.90
C ILE A 38 -2.51 10.90 -26.08
N THR A 39 -1.89 10.29 -27.07
CA THR A 39 -2.57 9.67 -28.21
C THR A 39 -3.21 8.32 -27.83
N GLU A 40 -4.12 7.84 -28.66
CA GLU A 40 -4.71 6.50 -28.50
C GLU A 40 -3.64 5.40 -28.54
N GLU A 41 -2.60 5.59 -29.35
CA GLU A 41 -1.50 4.64 -29.46
C GLU A 41 -0.66 4.59 -28.16
N GLU A 42 -0.38 5.74 -27.55
CA GLU A 42 0.31 5.82 -26.26
C GLU A 42 -0.54 5.25 -25.11
N ARG A 43 -1.87 5.38 -25.17
CA ARG A 43 -2.80 4.75 -24.23
C ARG A 43 -2.71 3.22 -24.29
N ILE A 44 -2.63 2.65 -25.49
CA ILE A 44 -2.49 1.20 -25.72
C ILE A 44 -1.07 0.72 -25.38
N VAL A 45 -0.04 1.53 -25.67
CA VAL A 45 1.36 1.20 -25.47
C VAL A 45 2.05 2.24 -24.58
N PRO A 46 1.89 2.17 -23.23
CA PRO A 46 2.36 3.21 -22.33
C PRO A 46 3.88 3.43 -22.29
N ASN A 47 4.66 2.47 -22.82
CA ASN A 47 6.09 2.62 -22.97
C ASN A 47 6.47 3.71 -24.00
N LYS A 48 5.59 4.03 -24.96
CA LYS A 48 5.85 5.06 -25.99
C LYS A 48 6.04 6.46 -25.42
N PHE A 49 5.34 6.77 -24.33
CA PHE A 49 5.47 8.04 -23.61
C PHE A 49 6.17 7.87 -22.25
N TYR A 50 6.99 6.82 -22.12
CA TYR A 50 7.85 6.56 -20.97
C TYR A 50 7.10 6.43 -19.62
N PHE A 51 5.86 5.91 -19.64
CA PHE A 51 5.09 5.73 -18.42
C PHE A 51 5.71 4.69 -17.46
N GLN A 52 6.00 5.12 -16.25
CA GLN A 52 6.55 4.30 -15.17
C GLN A 52 5.81 4.55 -13.86
N ARG A 53 5.83 3.53 -13.00
CA ARG A 53 5.18 3.50 -11.68
C ARG A 53 6.20 3.09 -10.62
N ALA A 54 6.17 3.73 -9.46
CA ALA A 54 7.09 3.44 -8.37
C ALA A 54 6.83 2.08 -7.71
N ALA A 55 5.57 1.64 -7.68
CA ALA A 55 5.14 0.36 -7.15
C ALA A 55 4.07 -0.29 -8.04
N ARG A 56 4.09 -1.63 -8.14
CA ARG A 56 2.97 -2.42 -8.64
C ARG A 56 2.19 -2.92 -7.42
N THR A 57 0.93 -2.53 -7.29
CA THR A 57 0.05 -3.01 -6.22
C THR A 57 -0.75 -4.21 -6.72
N ASP A 58 -0.93 -5.20 -5.84
CA ASP A 58 -1.77 -6.38 -6.10
C ASP A 58 -3.26 -6.00 -6.12
N LYS A 59 -4.11 -6.92 -6.60
CA LYS A 59 -5.57 -6.77 -6.58
C LYS A 59 -6.07 -6.39 -5.17
N GLY A 60 -6.97 -5.41 -5.09
CA GLY A 60 -7.55 -4.97 -3.82
C GLY A 60 -6.68 -4.01 -3.00
N VAL A 61 -5.41 -3.81 -3.34
CA VAL A 61 -4.48 -2.99 -2.54
C VAL A 61 -4.65 -1.52 -2.88
N SER A 62 -4.94 -0.70 -1.87
CA SER A 62 -5.00 0.76 -1.97
C SER A 62 -3.61 1.41 -1.91
N ALA A 63 -3.52 2.66 -2.37
CA ALA A 63 -2.32 3.48 -2.19
C ALA A 63 -2.69 4.93 -1.85
N VAL A 64 -1.91 5.56 -0.98
CA VAL A 64 -2.08 6.98 -0.62
C VAL A 64 -1.10 7.89 -1.36
N ARG A 65 0.07 7.35 -1.74
CA ARG A 65 1.18 8.08 -2.36
C ARG A 65 1.85 7.29 -3.48
N GLN A 66 1.05 6.78 -4.43
CA GLN A 66 1.60 6.16 -5.62
C GLN A 66 2.28 7.22 -6.49
N MET A 67 3.51 6.98 -6.89
CA MET A 67 4.26 7.87 -7.78
C MET A 67 4.32 7.29 -9.19
N CYS A 68 3.98 8.11 -10.18
CA CYS A 68 4.15 7.79 -11.59
C CYS A 68 4.96 8.88 -12.31
N SER A 69 5.82 8.47 -13.25
CA SER A 69 6.57 9.35 -14.14
C SER A 69 6.21 9.03 -15.59
N MET A 70 6.13 10.04 -16.44
CA MET A 70 5.84 9.92 -17.86
C MET A 70 6.21 11.22 -18.58
N PHE A 71 6.30 11.19 -19.90
CA PHE A 71 6.45 12.40 -20.72
C PHE A 71 5.08 12.85 -21.20
N LEU A 72 4.74 14.09 -20.89
CA LEU A 72 3.49 14.73 -21.33
C LEU A 72 3.84 16.03 -22.06
N PRO A 73 3.00 16.47 -23.01
CA PRO A 73 3.12 17.80 -23.60
C PRO A 73 3.02 18.86 -22.49
N LEU A 74 3.84 19.91 -22.59
CA LEU A 74 3.81 20.99 -21.60
C LEU A 74 2.58 21.87 -21.84
N ASN A 75 1.68 21.94 -20.86
CA ASN A 75 0.50 22.81 -20.83
C ASN A 75 0.53 23.61 -19.51
N GLU A 76 0.09 24.87 -19.52
CA GLU A 76 -0.13 25.70 -18.33
C GLU A 76 -1.01 25.02 -17.26
N ASP A 77 -2.02 24.24 -17.64
CA ASP A 77 -2.90 23.52 -16.72
C ASP A 77 -2.15 22.40 -15.98
N LEU A 78 -1.23 21.70 -16.66
CA LEU A 78 -0.37 20.71 -16.02
C LEU A 78 0.55 21.37 -14.98
N ALA A 79 1.04 22.58 -15.25
CA ALA A 79 1.88 23.31 -14.30
C ALA A 79 1.15 23.70 -13.01
N LYS A 80 -0.19 23.81 -13.04
CA LYS A 80 -1.04 24.16 -11.90
C LYS A 80 -1.60 22.94 -11.14
N SER A 81 -1.32 21.72 -11.63
CA SER A 81 -1.91 20.48 -11.11
C SER A 81 -0.98 19.73 -10.14
N ALA A 82 -1.37 18.54 -9.65
CA ALA A 82 -0.54 17.66 -8.82
C ALA A 82 0.68 17.03 -9.56
N HIS A 83 1.03 17.57 -10.73
CA HIS A 83 2.18 17.17 -11.54
C HIS A 83 3.35 18.11 -11.25
N LYS A 84 4.54 17.52 -11.09
CA LYS A 84 5.79 18.27 -10.98
C LYS A 84 6.67 17.91 -12.17
N LYS A 85 7.22 18.93 -12.84
CA LYS A 85 8.22 18.76 -13.89
C LYS A 85 9.52 18.26 -13.25
N GLU A 86 10.07 17.20 -13.83
CA GLU A 86 11.32 16.57 -13.39
C GLU A 86 12.28 16.44 -14.58
N PRO A 87 13.58 16.21 -14.35
CA PRO A 87 14.54 15.98 -15.42
C PRO A 87 14.13 14.81 -16.33
N PRO A 88 14.46 14.82 -17.63
CA PRO A 88 14.12 13.74 -18.55
C PRO A 88 14.66 12.36 -18.14
N THR A 89 15.70 12.31 -17.30
CA THR A 89 16.31 11.09 -16.77
C THR A 89 15.54 10.49 -15.59
N PHE A 90 14.56 11.21 -15.04
CA PHE A 90 13.80 10.75 -13.88
C PHE A 90 12.92 9.53 -14.23
N ASN A 91 13.02 8.49 -13.41
CA ASN A 91 12.22 7.29 -13.53
C ASN A 91 11.65 6.92 -12.16
N ALA A 92 10.33 6.98 -12.00
CA ALA A 92 9.68 6.76 -10.70
C ALA A 92 9.95 5.38 -10.08
N GLN A 93 10.21 4.34 -10.91
CA GLN A 93 10.53 3.01 -10.41
C GLN A 93 11.97 2.94 -9.88
N LYS A 94 12.92 3.42 -10.68
CA LYS A 94 14.37 3.32 -10.41
C LYS A 94 14.84 4.36 -9.41
N GLY A 95 14.25 5.56 -9.42
CA GLY A 95 14.54 6.63 -8.47
C GLY A 95 13.84 6.48 -7.12
N CYS A 96 13.15 5.36 -6.87
CA CYS A 96 12.49 5.10 -5.60
C CYS A 96 13.37 4.23 -4.69
N ASP A 97 13.86 4.82 -3.61
CA ASP A 97 14.74 4.16 -2.64
C ASP A 97 13.99 3.30 -1.63
N TYR A 98 12.82 3.73 -1.13
CA TYR A 98 12.10 2.98 -0.12
C TYR A 98 10.61 3.09 -0.35
N ARG A 99 9.89 1.99 -0.05
CA ARG A 99 8.44 1.98 0.03
C ARG A 99 8.03 1.72 1.47
N THR A 100 6.98 2.42 1.90
CA THR A 100 6.36 2.20 3.21
C THR A 100 4.92 1.74 2.99
N TYR A 101 4.58 0.59 3.56
CA TYR A 101 3.24 0.02 3.53
C TYR A 101 2.63 0.04 4.92
N SER A 102 1.33 0.32 4.99
CA SER A 102 0.54 0.20 6.21
C SER A 102 -0.56 -0.84 6.02
N TYR A 103 -0.68 -1.79 6.94
CA TYR A 103 -1.79 -2.75 7.02
C TYR A 103 -2.69 -2.37 8.19
N THR A 104 -3.95 -2.09 7.91
CA THR A 104 -4.97 -1.90 8.95
C THR A 104 -5.77 -3.18 9.05
N LEU A 105 -5.78 -3.78 10.24
CA LEU A 105 -6.51 -5.02 10.50
C LEU A 105 -7.15 -4.99 11.89
N PRO A 106 -8.19 -5.80 12.13
CA PRO A 106 -8.79 -5.91 13.45
C PRO A 106 -7.82 -6.50 14.47
N THR A 107 -7.90 -6.06 15.73
CA THR A 107 -7.01 -6.53 16.81
C THR A 107 -7.18 -8.02 17.11
N TYR A 108 -8.37 -8.58 16.87
CA TYR A 108 -8.65 -10.01 17.08
C TYR A 108 -7.82 -10.94 16.19
N ALA A 109 -7.17 -10.41 15.15
CA ALA A 109 -6.18 -11.17 14.39
C ALA A 109 -4.97 -11.62 15.24
N PHE A 110 -4.75 -10.97 16.39
CA PHE A 110 -3.70 -11.30 17.36
C PHE A 110 -4.21 -11.98 18.63
N ALA A 111 -5.50 -12.35 18.66
CA ALA A 111 -6.08 -13.06 19.79
C ALA A 111 -5.38 -14.41 20.01
N PRO A 112 -5.05 -14.77 21.26
CA PRO A 112 -4.60 -16.12 21.56
C PRO A 112 -5.61 -17.17 21.08
N THR A 113 -5.14 -18.37 20.76
CA THR A 113 -5.98 -19.47 20.23
C THR A 113 -7.17 -19.83 21.14
N LYS A 114 -7.08 -19.50 22.44
CA LYS A 114 -8.11 -19.80 23.46
C LYS A 114 -9.12 -18.66 23.65
N GLU A 115 -8.95 -17.52 22.99
CA GLU A 115 -9.79 -16.33 23.18
C GLU A 115 -10.76 -16.10 22.02
N LEU A 116 -11.76 -15.24 22.27
CA LEU A 116 -12.76 -14.86 21.28
C LEU A 116 -12.11 -14.14 20.08
N THR A 117 -12.30 -14.66 18.88
CA THR A 117 -11.85 -14.07 17.61
C THR A 117 -12.93 -13.17 16.98
N ASN A 118 -13.59 -12.36 17.80
CA ASN A 118 -14.67 -11.48 17.37
C ASN A 118 -14.39 -10.00 17.69
N ASN A 119 -15.31 -9.11 17.31
CA ASN A 119 -15.16 -7.66 17.47
C ASN A 119 -15.04 -7.18 18.94
N ALA A 120 -15.41 -8.02 19.92
CA ALA A 120 -15.30 -7.67 21.34
C ALA A 120 -13.87 -7.77 21.87
N TYR A 121 -12.97 -8.49 21.18
CA TYR A 121 -11.59 -8.66 21.63
C TYR A 121 -10.84 -7.32 21.69
N ARG A 122 -10.04 -7.15 22.74
CA ARG A 122 -9.15 -6.01 22.94
C ARG A 122 -7.75 -6.57 23.19
N ILE A 123 -6.79 -6.15 22.36
CA ILE A 123 -5.40 -6.59 22.50
C ILE A 123 -4.81 -5.98 23.78
N SER A 124 -4.17 -6.81 24.61
CA SER A 124 -3.47 -6.33 25.80
C SER A 124 -2.13 -5.67 25.43
N GLU A 125 -1.58 -4.86 26.33
CA GLU A 125 -0.27 -4.23 26.12
C GLU A 125 0.86 -5.29 26.05
N GLU A 126 0.75 -6.39 26.80
CA GLU A 126 1.70 -7.50 26.76
C GLU A 126 1.68 -8.18 25.38
N ARG A 127 0.49 -8.49 24.84
CA ARG A 127 0.36 -9.07 23.51
C ARG A 127 0.82 -8.10 22.42
N LEU A 128 0.56 -6.80 22.58
CA LEU A 128 1.06 -5.79 21.66
C LEU A 128 2.60 -5.73 21.66
N LYS A 129 3.23 -5.88 22.83
CA LYS A 129 4.69 -5.96 22.96
C LYS A 129 5.24 -7.20 22.25
N GLU A 130 4.64 -8.38 22.44
CA GLU A 130 5.03 -9.62 21.74
C GLU A 130 4.93 -9.48 20.21
N VAL A 131 3.87 -8.84 19.71
CA VAL A 131 3.68 -8.55 18.28
C VAL A 131 4.80 -7.65 17.77
N ASN A 132 5.13 -6.58 18.50
CA ASN A 132 6.22 -5.67 18.14
C ASN A 132 7.58 -6.36 18.14
N GLU A 133 7.89 -7.16 19.16
CA GLU A 133 9.13 -7.95 19.24
C GLU A 133 9.25 -8.93 18.07
N THR A 134 8.14 -9.58 17.70
CA THR A 134 8.09 -10.50 16.55
C THR A 134 8.31 -9.76 15.23
N LEU A 135 7.64 -8.62 15.03
CA LEU A 135 7.81 -7.80 13.83
C LEU A 135 9.23 -7.24 13.70
N ASN A 136 9.88 -6.95 14.83
CA ASN A 136 11.24 -6.42 14.87
C ASN A 136 12.28 -7.44 14.33
N LYS A 137 11.99 -8.75 14.39
CA LYS A 137 12.86 -9.80 13.82
C LYS A 137 13.02 -9.69 12.30
N PHE A 138 12.07 -9.05 11.61
CA PHE A 138 12.17 -8.84 10.17
C PHE A 138 13.10 -7.68 9.79
N VAL A 139 13.49 -6.81 10.72
CA VAL A 139 14.40 -5.69 10.46
C VAL A 139 15.78 -6.23 10.08
N GLY A 140 16.42 -5.60 9.09
CA GLY A 140 17.73 -6.02 8.58
C GLY A 140 17.64 -6.70 7.22
N THR A 141 18.66 -7.48 6.91
CA THR A 141 18.83 -8.17 5.62
C THR A 141 18.56 -9.65 5.80
N HIS A 142 17.52 -10.17 5.15
CA HIS A 142 17.11 -11.57 5.28
C HIS A 142 16.80 -12.21 3.94
N ASN A 143 16.83 -13.53 3.89
CA ASN A 143 16.34 -14.30 2.74
C ASN A 143 14.82 -14.54 2.89
N PHE A 144 14.02 -13.90 2.04
CA PHE A 144 12.56 -13.95 2.09
C PHE A 144 11.94 -14.97 1.13
N TYR A 145 12.66 -16.03 0.75
CA TYR A 145 12.15 -17.02 -0.21
C TYR A 145 10.80 -17.65 0.22
N ASN A 146 10.62 -17.96 1.52
CA ASN A 146 9.36 -18.48 2.07
C ASN A 146 8.21 -17.47 2.08
N TYR A 147 8.49 -16.20 1.81
CA TYR A 147 7.51 -15.11 1.82
C TYR A 147 7.11 -14.67 0.42
N THR A 148 7.44 -15.44 -0.60
CA THR A 148 7.03 -15.20 -2.00
C THR A 148 6.78 -16.53 -2.69
N SER A 149 6.02 -16.52 -3.78
CA SER A 149 5.79 -17.71 -4.58
C SER A 149 6.85 -17.86 -5.69
N LYS A 150 7.06 -19.10 -6.14
CA LYS A 150 7.89 -19.46 -7.33
C LYS A 150 9.35 -18.99 -7.24
N LYS A 151 9.94 -19.13 -6.05
CA LYS A 151 11.33 -18.74 -5.79
C LYS A 151 12.00 -19.79 -4.90
N GLU A 152 13.23 -20.13 -5.26
CA GLU A 152 14.05 -21.07 -4.51
C GLU A 152 14.85 -20.36 -3.41
N HIS A 153 15.23 -21.11 -2.38
CA HIS A 153 16.06 -20.58 -1.29
C HIS A 153 17.41 -20.02 -1.80
N SER A 154 18.01 -20.65 -2.81
CA SER A 154 19.29 -20.25 -3.39
C SER A 154 19.22 -18.99 -4.26
N ASP A 155 18.01 -18.50 -4.59
CA ASP A 155 17.84 -17.31 -5.42
C ASP A 155 18.25 -16.05 -4.63
N LYS A 156 19.38 -15.45 -5.00
CA LYS A 156 19.89 -14.21 -4.37
C LYS A 156 18.92 -13.04 -4.50
N SER A 157 18.04 -13.06 -5.50
CA SER A 157 16.96 -12.08 -5.63
C SER A 157 15.88 -12.25 -4.57
N CYS A 158 15.97 -13.20 -3.63
CA CYS A 158 15.10 -13.27 -2.45
C CYS A 158 15.64 -12.48 -1.24
N ILE A 159 16.90 -12.04 -1.28
CA ILE A 159 17.49 -11.24 -0.21
C ILE A 159 16.90 -9.83 -0.24
N ARG A 160 16.27 -9.41 0.87
CA ARG A 160 15.62 -8.09 0.99
C ARG A 160 16.04 -7.40 2.27
N ILE A 161 15.94 -6.06 2.23
CA ILE A 161 16.33 -5.19 3.34
C ILE A 161 15.09 -4.48 3.87
N TYR A 162 14.76 -4.76 5.13
CA TYR A 162 13.75 -4.05 5.89
C TYR A 162 14.46 -3.05 6.82
N ARG A 163 13.86 -1.86 6.94
CA ARG A 163 14.31 -0.80 7.83
C ARG A 163 13.30 -0.63 8.94
N ILE A 164 13.76 -0.11 10.07
CA ILE A 164 12.91 0.30 11.18
C ILE A 164 11.97 1.39 10.66
N PRO A 165 10.64 1.17 10.63
CA PRO A 165 9.69 2.26 10.46
C PRO A 165 9.64 3.08 11.75
N GLU A 166 9.13 4.31 11.67
CA GLU A 166 8.91 5.18 12.85
C GLU A 166 8.15 4.47 13.99
N TYR A 167 7.26 3.54 13.64
CA TYR A 167 6.64 2.55 14.53
C TYR A 167 6.28 1.30 13.72
N LEU A 168 6.43 0.11 14.30
CA LEU A 168 6.06 -1.16 13.66
C LEU A 168 4.56 -1.45 13.79
N CYS A 169 4.00 -1.16 14.96
CA CYS A 169 2.60 -1.36 15.30
C CYS A 169 2.10 -0.16 16.12
N GLN A 170 1.02 0.49 15.69
CA GLN A 170 0.41 1.57 16.47
C GLN A 170 -0.46 1.05 17.61
N ARG A 171 -0.70 1.89 18.62
CA ARG A 171 -1.75 1.60 19.60
C ARG A 171 -3.11 1.40 18.88
N PRO A 172 -3.90 0.42 19.32
CA PRO A 172 -5.18 0.13 18.71
C PRO A 172 -6.11 1.33 18.82
N LYS A 173 -6.89 1.57 17.76
CA LYS A 173 -7.95 2.58 17.74
C LYS A 173 -9.30 1.89 17.55
N LEU A 174 -10.33 2.40 18.19
CA LEU A 174 -11.70 1.96 17.95
C LEU A 174 -12.22 2.62 16.68
N TYR A 175 -12.73 1.80 15.75
CA TYR A 175 -13.35 2.30 14.53
C TYR A 175 -14.85 2.01 14.56
N VAL A 176 -15.64 3.04 14.26
CA VAL A 176 -17.06 2.90 13.93
C VAL A 176 -17.17 2.66 12.42
N ALA A 177 -17.90 1.61 12.03
CA ALA A 177 -18.38 1.54 10.65
C ALA A 177 -19.64 2.40 10.60
N SER A 178 -19.50 3.69 10.33
CA SER A 178 -20.66 4.50 9.96
C SER A 178 -20.85 4.37 8.46
N ASP A 179 -22.07 4.00 8.04
CA ASP A 179 -22.51 4.15 6.65
C ASP A 179 -22.75 5.64 6.28
N GLN A 180 -22.43 6.57 7.20
CA GLN A 180 -22.52 8.00 7.02
C GLN A 180 -21.12 8.63 6.95
N GLU A 181 -20.93 9.42 5.90
CA GLU A 181 -19.64 9.81 5.31
C GLU A 181 -18.89 10.94 6.04
N ASN A 182 -19.38 11.43 7.18
CA ASN A 182 -18.81 12.61 7.84
C ASN A 182 -18.85 12.49 9.36
N ASP A 183 -17.77 11.97 9.97
CA ASP A 183 -17.33 12.44 11.29
C ASP A 183 -15.91 11.96 11.60
N TRP A 184 -14.93 12.80 11.29
CA TRP A 184 -13.55 12.62 11.73
C TRP A 184 -13.37 13.28 13.10
N CYS A 185 -13.83 12.65 14.18
CA CYS A 185 -13.52 13.19 15.52
C CYS A 185 -12.11 12.74 15.95
N ASP A 186 -11.33 13.68 16.51
CA ASP A 186 -10.10 13.38 17.24
C ASP A 186 -10.46 12.79 18.60
N TYR A 187 -10.23 11.48 18.77
CA TYR A 187 -10.62 10.71 19.95
C TYR A 187 -9.47 10.53 20.96
N SER A 188 -8.44 11.37 20.94
CA SER A 188 -7.34 11.34 21.91
C SER A 188 -7.78 11.55 23.37
N SER A 189 -9.02 11.99 23.61
CA SER A 189 -9.56 12.39 24.93
C SER A 189 -10.65 11.48 25.51
N TYR A 190 -11.11 10.43 24.82
CA TYR A 190 -12.20 9.59 25.32
C TYR A 190 -11.68 8.39 26.16
N PRO A 191 -12.23 8.16 27.37
CA PRO A 191 -11.94 6.95 28.14
C PRO A 191 -12.32 5.70 27.33
N TRP A 192 -11.71 4.56 27.64
CA TRP A 192 -11.94 3.25 27.02
C TRP A 192 -13.37 2.70 27.24
N ILE A 193 -14.39 3.41 26.77
CA ILE A 193 -15.78 2.98 26.90
C ILE A 193 -15.95 1.72 26.04
N TYR A 194 -16.25 0.62 26.72
CA TYR A 194 -16.50 -0.69 26.15
C TYR A 194 -17.77 -0.64 25.28
N GLU A 195 -17.60 -0.54 23.97
CA GLU A 195 -18.69 -0.70 23.01
C GLU A 195 -18.49 -1.98 22.18
N PRO A 196 -19.30 -3.04 22.40
CA PRO A 196 -19.13 -4.35 21.75
C PRO A 196 -19.41 -4.34 20.24
N THR A 197 -20.04 -3.29 19.72
CA THR A 197 -20.29 -3.09 18.27
C THR A 197 -19.08 -2.52 17.53
N ARG A 198 -18.10 -1.94 18.24
CA ARG A 198 -16.90 -1.33 17.62
C ARG A 198 -15.76 -2.33 17.51
N SER A 199 -15.28 -2.53 16.27
CA SER A 199 -14.04 -3.28 16.04
C SER A 199 -12.82 -2.42 16.39
N ALA A 200 -12.02 -2.89 17.34
CA ALA A 200 -10.68 -2.33 17.54
C ALA A 200 -9.80 -2.73 16.35
N LYS A 201 -9.10 -1.77 15.76
CA LYS A 201 -8.15 -2.03 14.67
C LYS A 201 -6.78 -1.49 15.01
N ILE A 202 -5.79 -2.09 14.39
CA ILE A 202 -4.40 -1.78 14.59
C ILE A 202 -3.72 -1.55 13.24
N VAL A 203 -2.73 -0.67 13.23
CA VAL A 203 -1.98 -0.32 12.01
C VAL A 203 -0.58 -0.84 12.14
N LEU A 204 -0.22 -1.76 11.25
CA LEU A 204 1.13 -2.28 11.10
C LEU A 204 1.84 -1.52 9.99
N LYS A 205 3.07 -1.08 10.20
CA LYS A 205 3.88 -0.43 9.18
C LYS A 205 5.14 -1.22 8.87
N LYS A 206 5.50 -1.25 7.59
CA LYS A 206 6.77 -1.81 7.11
C LYS A 206 7.42 -0.84 6.12
N LYS A 207 8.72 -0.62 6.28
CA LYS A 207 9.56 0.15 5.36
C LYS A 207 10.66 -0.76 4.80
N GLY A 208 10.82 -0.77 3.49
CA GLY A 208 11.81 -1.61 2.82
C GLY A 208 12.24 -1.01 1.49
N TRP A 209 13.42 -1.41 1.01
CA TRP A 209 13.98 -0.90 -0.25
C TRP A 209 13.13 -1.39 -1.43
N THR A 210 12.98 -2.71 -1.52
CA THR A 210 12.13 -3.40 -2.49
C THR A 210 11.37 -4.52 -1.79
N PHE A 211 10.29 -4.98 -2.40
CA PHE A 211 9.47 -6.08 -1.90
C PHE A 211 9.23 -7.09 -3.01
N LEU A 212 9.26 -8.37 -2.66
CA LEU A 212 8.84 -9.47 -3.53
C LEU A 212 7.31 -9.51 -3.62
N LYS A 213 6.79 -10.23 -4.61
CA LYS A 213 5.36 -10.46 -4.76
C LYS A 213 4.82 -11.13 -3.49
N HIS A 214 3.72 -10.61 -2.94
CA HIS A 214 3.07 -11.09 -1.71
C HIS A 214 3.87 -10.98 -0.40
N GLN A 215 5.15 -10.57 -0.43
CA GLN A 215 6.02 -10.55 0.76
C GLN A 215 5.45 -9.75 1.91
N VAL A 216 4.95 -8.54 1.64
CA VAL A 216 4.42 -7.69 2.71
C VAL A 216 3.28 -8.37 3.45
N LYS A 217 2.38 -9.05 2.71
CA LYS A 217 1.25 -9.81 3.24
C LYS A 217 1.69 -11.06 3.98
N ALA A 218 2.67 -11.79 3.46
CA ALA A 218 3.16 -13.04 4.04
C ALA A 218 3.94 -12.84 5.35
N CYS A 219 4.51 -11.65 5.57
CA CYS A 219 5.21 -11.32 6.80
C CYS A 219 4.27 -10.87 7.94
N TYR A 220 2.95 -11.05 7.81
CA TYR A 220 1.94 -10.72 8.81
C TYR A 220 1.07 -11.94 9.12
#